data_AF-A0A534VX68-F1
#
_entry.id   AF-A0A534VX68-F1
#
_cell.length_a   1.000
_cell.length_b   1.000
_cell.length_c   1.000
_cell.angle_alpha   90.00
_cell.angle_beta   90.00
_cell.angle_gamma   90.00
#
_symmetry.space_group_name_H-M   'P 1'
#
loop_
_entity.id
_entity.type
_entity.pdbx_description
1 polymer ?
#
loop_
_entity_poly.entity_id
_entity_poly.type
_entity_poly.pdbx_seq_one_letter_code
_entity_poly.pdbx_strand_id
1 'polypeptide(L)'
;MAAAKKKNYFSGAHKGGTAGAGRRESLLELAREHQDALVAAGLPAQVLEDLENALRGIAAGGQPGAAAQVLIRDLQREVGEIQAAVRKEFPGNTAFQSVFKADAPVPAGSRELLALGRLVAREAPDYSANLIKYAINAATVKHLSYLCDQLEKELGGADPGSAAKAAEEQIRAAAARAFEGRPELGAFQSRP
;
A
#
# COMPACT_ATOMS: atom_id res chain seq x y z
N MET A 1 46.42 29.52 17.86
CA MET A 1 45.12 30.17 17.53
C MET A 1 44.77 29.84 16.08
N ALA A 2 43.48 29.60 15.81
CA ALA A 2 42.87 29.23 14.52
C ALA A 2 43.18 27.79 14.02
N ALA A 3 42.27 27.00 13.45
CA ALA A 3 40.83 27.11 13.22
C ALA A 3 40.22 25.71 13.03
N ALA A 4 38.91 25.62 13.26
CA ALA A 4 38.10 24.43 13.21
C ALA A 4 37.95 23.82 11.80
N LYS A 5 37.73 22.50 11.74
CA LYS A 5 36.91 21.87 10.69
C LYS A 5 35.97 20.84 11.34
N LYS A 6 34.79 21.32 11.75
CA LYS A 6 33.64 20.48 12.08
C LYS A 6 33.02 19.92 10.80
N LYS A 7 32.62 18.66 10.92
CA LYS A 7 31.92 17.81 9.95
C LYS A 7 30.78 18.55 9.27
N ASN A 8 30.58 18.29 7.98
CA ASN A 8 29.39 18.72 7.29
C ASN A 8 28.98 17.73 6.18
N TYR A 9 27.66 17.53 6.11
CA TYR A 9 26.85 16.89 5.06
C TYR A 9 26.85 15.36 4.97
N PHE A 10 25.74 14.76 5.42
CA PHE A 10 24.79 14.13 4.50
C PHE A 10 23.39 14.17 5.14
N SER A 11 22.65 15.23 4.82
CA SER A 11 21.19 15.27 4.91
C SER A 11 20.66 14.64 3.63
N GLY A 12 20.14 13.43 3.75
CA GLY A 12 19.42 12.72 2.68
C GLY A 12 17.97 12.49 3.09
N ALA A 13 17.27 13.55 3.50
CA ALA A 13 15.84 13.48 3.72
C ALA A 13 15.12 13.22 2.39
N HIS A 14 14.37 12.11 2.35
CA HIS A 14 13.46 11.71 1.27
C HIS A 14 12.59 12.87 0.76
N LYS A 15 12.97 13.51 -0.35
CA LYS A 15 12.09 14.38 -1.15
C LYS A 15 11.32 13.56 -2.20
N GLY A 16 10.50 12.61 -1.74
CA GLY A 16 9.62 11.82 -2.61
C GLY A 16 8.12 12.09 -2.44
N GLY A 17 7.70 12.76 -1.36
CA GLY A 17 6.30 12.77 -0.93
C GLY A 17 5.42 13.94 -1.38
N THR A 18 6.00 15.08 -1.81
CA THR A 18 5.23 16.33 -1.94
C THR A 18 4.65 16.61 -3.32
N ALA A 19 5.34 16.21 -4.40
CA ALA A 19 4.88 16.46 -5.78
C ALA A 19 3.65 15.63 -6.18
N GLY A 20 3.40 14.49 -5.52
CA GLY A 20 2.22 13.66 -5.74
C GLY A 20 0.99 14.13 -4.97
N ALA A 21 1.15 14.78 -3.83
CA ALA A 21 0.05 15.28 -3.00
C ALA A 21 -0.58 16.54 -3.61
N GLY A 22 0.24 17.54 -3.95
CA GLY A 22 -0.25 18.81 -4.51
C GLY A 22 -1.02 18.66 -5.83
N ARG A 23 -0.68 17.67 -6.67
CA ARG A 23 -1.41 17.38 -7.91
C ARG A 23 -2.80 16.82 -7.68
N ARG A 24 -2.96 16.00 -6.64
CA ARG A 24 -4.25 15.38 -6.33
C ARG A 24 -5.19 16.38 -5.66
N GLU A 25 -4.63 17.29 -4.87
CA GLU A 25 -5.35 18.44 -4.35
C GLU A 25 -5.87 19.32 -5.51
N SER A 26 -5.04 19.63 -6.51
CA SER A 26 -5.49 20.36 -7.71
C SER A 26 -6.57 19.62 -8.52
N LEU A 27 -6.49 18.28 -8.64
CA LEU A 27 -7.53 17.50 -9.32
C LEU A 27 -8.86 17.53 -8.55
N LEU A 28 -8.80 17.44 -7.21
CA LEU A 28 -9.99 17.51 -6.36
C LEU A 28 -10.66 18.89 -6.46
N GLU A 29 -9.89 19.97 -6.45
CA GLU A 29 -10.40 21.33 -6.65
C GLU A 29 -11.09 21.48 -8.01
N LEU A 30 -10.41 21.08 -9.09
CA LEU A 30 -10.95 21.12 -10.45
C LEU A 30 -12.23 20.27 -10.60
N ALA A 31 -12.28 19.11 -9.94
CA ALA A 31 -13.45 18.25 -9.95
C ALA A 31 -14.64 18.82 -9.17
N ARG A 32 -14.39 19.63 -8.12
CA ARG A 32 -15.43 20.38 -7.40
C ARG A 32 -15.98 21.52 -8.23
N GLU A 33 -15.12 22.27 -8.90
CA GLU A 33 -15.52 23.37 -9.79
C GLU A 33 -16.45 22.90 -10.92
N HIS A 34 -16.25 21.66 -11.39
CA HIS A 34 -17.02 21.05 -12.47
C HIS A 34 -17.96 19.92 -12.01
N GLN A 35 -18.31 19.87 -10.72
CA GLN A 35 -19.05 18.75 -10.13
C GLN A 35 -20.34 18.42 -10.89
N ASP A 36 -21.15 19.43 -11.23
CA ASP A 36 -22.42 19.22 -11.93
C ASP A 36 -22.23 18.55 -13.30
N ALA A 37 -21.19 18.95 -14.05
CA ALA A 37 -20.87 18.38 -15.34
C ALA A 37 -20.35 16.93 -15.22
N LEU A 38 -19.55 16.64 -14.18
CA LEU A 38 -19.05 15.29 -13.92
C LEU A 38 -20.16 14.34 -13.45
N VAL A 39 -21.06 14.81 -12.60
CA VAL A 39 -22.24 14.04 -12.16
C VAL A 39 -23.17 13.78 -13.34
N ALA A 40 -23.43 14.79 -14.19
CA ALA A 40 -24.21 14.61 -15.42
C ALA A 40 -23.57 13.60 -16.39
N ALA A 41 -22.24 13.49 -16.39
CA ALA A 41 -21.49 12.49 -17.15
C ALA A 41 -21.37 11.11 -16.46
N GLY A 42 -22.02 10.93 -15.30
CA GLY A 42 -22.10 9.65 -14.59
C GLY A 42 -20.97 9.41 -13.59
N LEU A 43 -20.38 10.46 -13.01
CA LEU A 43 -19.55 10.33 -11.81
C LEU A 43 -20.45 10.06 -10.59
N PRO A 44 -20.23 9.00 -9.81
CA PRO A 44 -20.93 8.81 -8.55
C PRO A 44 -20.61 9.95 -7.57
N ALA A 45 -21.62 10.47 -6.87
CA ALA A 45 -21.47 11.60 -5.94
C ALA A 45 -20.43 11.35 -4.84
N GLN A 46 -20.23 10.09 -4.45
CA GLN A 46 -19.31 9.68 -3.39
C GLN A 46 -17.82 9.82 -3.77
N VAL A 47 -17.48 9.81 -5.06
CA VAL A 47 -16.07 9.72 -5.51
C VAL A 47 -15.22 10.92 -5.09
N LEU A 48 -15.81 12.11 -5.01
CA LEU A 48 -15.09 13.32 -4.56
C LEU A 48 -14.79 13.27 -3.06
N GLU A 49 -15.74 12.78 -2.26
CA GLU A 49 -15.55 12.56 -0.82
C GLU A 49 -14.50 11.47 -0.57
N ASP A 50 -14.51 10.40 -1.37
CA ASP A 50 -13.53 9.32 -1.28
C ASP A 50 -12.10 9.82 -1.58
N LEU A 51 -11.93 10.66 -2.61
CA LEU A 51 -10.63 11.28 -2.91
C LEU A 51 -10.18 12.20 -1.77
N GLU A 52 -11.06 13.04 -1.23
CA GLU A 52 -10.73 13.93 -0.11
C GLU A 52 -10.33 13.17 1.16
N ASN A 53 -11.08 12.11 1.50
CA ASN A 53 -10.77 11.26 2.65
C ASN A 53 -9.45 10.52 2.47
N ALA A 54 -9.18 10.04 1.24
CA ALA A 54 -7.91 9.43 0.89
C ALA A 54 -6.73 10.41 1.01
N LEU A 55 -6.88 11.65 0.55
CA LEU A 55 -5.85 12.69 0.67
C LEU A 55 -5.59 13.08 2.12
N ARG A 56 -6.64 13.20 2.95
CA ARG A 56 -6.48 13.40 4.40
C ARG A 56 -5.72 12.23 5.06
N GLY A 57 -6.02 11.00 4.67
CA GLY A 57 -5.31 9.81 5.14
C GLY A 57 -3.82 9.80 4.75
N ILE A 58 -3.49 10.29 3.55
CA ILE A 58 -2.10 10.46 3.09
C ILE A 58 -1.40 11.59 3.87
N ALA A 59 -2.05 12.74 4.06
CA ALA A 59 -1.51 13.92 4.74
C ALA A 59 -1.27 13.70 6.24
N ALA A 60 -2.12 12.89 6.90
CA ALA A 60 -1.94 12.45 8.28
C ALA A 60 -0.75 11.48 8.47
N GLY A 61 0.04 11.26 7.42
CA GLY A 61 1.25 10.44 7.45
C GLY A 61 1.00 8.94 7.34
N GLY A 62 -0.24 8.50 7.14
CA GLY A 62 -0.61 7.09 7.00
C GLY A 62 -0.04 6.19 8.11
N GLN A 63 0.33 6.77 9.26
CA GLN A 63 1.01 6.01 10.30
C GLN A 63 0.00 5.08 10.96
N PRO A 64 0.27 3.77 10.98
CA PRO A 64 -0.60 2.81 11.63
C PRO A 64 -0.81 3.24 13.09
N GLY A 65 -2.05 3.17 13.58
CA GLY A 65 -2.35 3.38 14.99
C GLY A 65 -1.54 2.43 15.89
N ALA A 66 -1.47 2.71 17.19
CA ALA A 66 -0.67 1.89 18.12
C ALA A 66 -1.01 0.39 18.07
N ALA A 67 -2.30 0.05 17.92
CA ALA A 67 -2.75 -1.33 17.73
C ALA A 67 -2.23 -1.94 16.41
N ALA A 68 -2.34 -1.19 15.30
CA ALA A 68 -1.80 -1.59 14.01
C ALA A 68 -0.27 -1.80 14.04
N GLN A 69 0.48 -0.98 14.79
CA GLN A 69 1.93 -1.14 14.94
C GLN A 69 2.31 -2.44 15.64
N VAL A 70 1.55 -2.86 16.64
CA VAL A 70 1.73 -4.16 17.30
C VAL A 70 1.49 -5.29 16.31
N LEU A 71 0.40 -5.21 15.54
CA LEU A 71 0.08 -6.21 14.51
C LEU A 71 1.12 -6.28 13.41
N ILE A 72 1.69 -5.15 12.97
CA ILE A 72 2.78 -5.11 11.99
C ILE A 72 4.01 -5.85 12.50
N ARG A 73 4.41 -5.59 13.75
CA ARG A 73 5.57 -6.27 14.35
C ARG A 73 5.33 -7.78 14.46
N ASP A 74 4.15 -8.19 14.91
CA ASP A 74 3.83 -9.60 15.10
C ASP A 74 3.73 -10.32 13.75
N LEU A 75 3.16 -9.67 12.73
CA LEU A 75 3.10 -10.18 11.36
C LEU A 75 4.50 -10.28 10.71
N GLN A 76 5.38 -9.29 10.93
CA GLN A 76 6.78 -9.33 10.49
C GLN A 76 7.53 -10.53 11.06
N ARG A 77 7.34 -10.79 12.36
CA ARG A 77 7.98 -11.94 13.02
C ARG A 77 7.54 -13.25 12.36
N GLU A 78 6.23 -13.47 12.21
CA GLU A 78 5.72 -14.74 11.67
C GLU A 78 6.12 -14.98 10.21
N VAL A 79 6.00 -13.95 9.36
CA VAL A 79 6.44 -14.04 7.97
C VAL A 79 7.94 -14.32 7.89
N GLY A 80 8.74 -13.63 8.72
CA GLY A 80 10.19 -13.84 8.77
C GLY A 80 10.58 -15.24 9.22
N GLU A 81 9.89 -15.79 10.23
CA GLU A 81 10.10 -17.16 10.70
C GLU A 81 9.79 -18.19 9.61
N ILE A 82 8.69 -18.02 8.88
CA ILE A 82 8.32 -18.91 7.76
C ILE A 82 9.35 -18.81 6.63
N GLN A 83 9.75 -17.60 6.24
CA GLN A 83 10.77 -17.41 5.20
C GLN A 83 12.11 -18.03 5.59
N ALA A 84 12.56 -17.84 6.84
CA ALA A 84 13.79 -18.42 7.35
C ALA A 84 13.74 -19.95 7.36
N ALA A 85 12.62 -20.53 7.80
CA ALA A 85 12.42 -21.98 7.81
C ALA A 85 12.42 -22.56 6.37
N VAL A 86 11.72 -21.92 5.44
CA VAL A 86 11.71 -22.34 4.01
C VAL A 86 13.12 -22.29 3.42
N ARG A 87 13.88 -21.22 3.66
CA ARG A 87 15.26 -21.09 3.16
C ARG A 87 16.19 -22.16 3.73
N LYS A 88 16.06 -22.45 5.03
CA LYS A 88 16.91 -23.42 5.74
C LYS A 88 16.64 -24.86 5.29
N GLU A 89 15.37 -25.23 5.17
CA GLU A 89 14.99 -26.63 4.93
C GLU A 89 14.96 -26.99 3.44
N PHE A 90 14.87 -25.99 2.55
CA PHE A 90 14.84 -26.20 1.10
C PHE A 90 15.88 -25.35 0.35
N PRO A 91 17.18 -25.36 0.73
CA PRO A 91 18.18 -24.41 0.22
C PRO A 91 18.41 -24.50 -1.30
N GLY A 92 18.13 -25.66 -1.92
CA GLY A 92 18.28 -25.88 -3.36
C GLY A 92 16.97 -25.83 -4.17
N ASN A 93 15.82 -25.63 -3.54
CA ASN A 93 14.52 -25.60 -4.22
C ASN A 93 14.04 -24.15 -4.41
N THR A 94 14.61 -23.48 -5.40
CA THR A 94 14.33 -22.07 -5.72
C THR A 94 12.87 -21.81 -6.07
N ALA A 95 12.18 -22.77 -6.71
CA ALA A 95 10.76 -22.68 -7.00
C ALA A 95 9.93 -22.61 -5.72
N PHE A 96 10.23 -23.46 -4.74
CA PHE A 96 9.55 -23.47 -3.44
C PHE A 96 9.88 -22.22 -2.61
N GLN A 97 11.15 -21.78 -2.58
CA GLN A 97 11.54 -20.54 -1.93
C GLN A 97 10.83 -19.32 -2.54
N SER A 98 10.65 -19.29 -3.86
CA SER A 98 9.96 -18.20 -4.56
C SER A 98 8.50 -18.05 -4.16
N VAL A 99 7.79 -19.15 -3.88
CA VAL A 99 6.37 -19.13 -3.45
C VAL A 99 6.22 -18.31 -2.16
N PHE A 100 7.10 -18.53 -1.18
CA PHE A 100 7.09 -17.84 0.10
C PHE A 100 7.96 -16.58 0.11
N LYS A 101 8.51 -16.19 -1.05
CA LYS A 101 9.51 -15.13 -1.21
C LYS A 101 10.67 -15.24 -0.22
N ALA A 102 11.10 -16.47 0.08
CA ALA A 102 12.05 -16.77 1.15
C ALA A 102 13.43 -16.11 0.95
N ASP A 103 13.80 -15.66 -0.25
CA ASP A 103 15.04 -14.93 -0.53
C ASP A 103 14.90 -13.41 -0.49
N ALA A 104 13.67 -12.90 -0.44
CA ALA A 104 13.41 -11.48 -0.33
C ALA A 104 13.44 -11.03 1.14
N PRO A 105 13.81 -9.77 1.42
CA PRO A 105 13.65 -9.20 2.75
C PRO A 105 12.17 -9.09 3.13
N VAL A 106 11.86 -9.28 4.41
CA VAL A 106 10.51 -8.99 4.94
C VAL A 106 10.23 -7.49 4.77
N PRO A 107 9.10 -7.09 4.16
CA PRO A 107 8.80 -5.67 3.96
C PRO A 107 8.64 -4.89 5.25
N ALA A 108 9.16 -3.65 5.26
CA ALA A 108 8.97 -2.71 6.36
C ALA A 108 7.62 -1.97 6.29
N GLY A 109 7.04 -1.86 5.09
CA GLY A 109 5.75 -1.23 4.88
C GLY A 109 4.60 -2.15 5.29
N SER A 110 3.63 -1.59 6.02
CA SER A 110 2.52 -2.35 6.61
C SER A 110 1.65 -3.06 5.58
N ARG A 111 1.51 -2.49 4.38
CA ARG A 111 0.70 -3.05 3.29
C ARG A 111 1.43 -4.10 2.48
N GLU A 112 2.69 -3.87 2.16
CA GLU A 112 3.53 -4.87 1.50
C GLU A 112 3.68 -6.10 2.40
N LEU A 113 3.79 -5.88 3.71
CA LEU A 113 3.78 -6.94 4.71
C LEU A 113 2.44 -7.68 4.75
N LEU A 114 1.31 -6.97 4.80
CA LEU A 114 -0.02 -7.58 4.74
C LEU A 114 -0.19 -8.44 3.48
N ALA A 115 0.22 -7.93 2.31
CA ALA A 115 0.16 -8.65 1.05
C ALA A 115 1.03 -9.93 1.07
N LEU A 116 2.23 -9.86 1.65
CA LEU A 116 3.09 -11.02 1.83
C LEU A 116 2.49 -12.05 2.80
N GLY A 117 1.95 -11.60 3.94
CA GLY A 117 1.27 -12.47 4.91
C GLY A 117 0.08 -13.20 4.28
N ARG A 118 -0.74 -12.51 3.47
CA ARG A 118 -1.85 -13.10 2.72
C ARG A 118 -1.39 -14.13 1.68
N LEU A 119 -0.32 -13.83 0.95
CA LEU A 119 0.28 -14.78 0.03
C LEU A 119 0.68 -16.06 0.76
N VAL A 120 1.47 -15.94 1.83
CA VAL A 120 1.94 -17.09 2.62
C VAL A 120 0.76 -17.89 3.17
N ALA A 121 -0.25 -17.22 3.74
CA ALA A 121 -1.45 -17.87 4.27
C ALA A 121 -2.26 -18.62 3.20
N ARG A 122 -2.32 -18.09 1.97
CA ARG A 122 -3.05 -18.70 0.85
C ARG A 122 -2.33 -19.93 0.29
N GLU A 123 -1.01 -19.84 0.11
CA GLU A 123 -0.23 -20.91 -0.52
C GLU A 123 0.08 -22.06 0.46
N ALA A 124 0.21 -21.77 1.76
CA ALA A 124 0.62 -22.75 2.76
C ALA A 124 -0.23 -24.06 2.81
N PRO A 125 -1.56 -24.07 2.63
CA PRO A 125 -2.36 -25.29 2.57
C PRO A 125 -1.89 -26.28 1.48
N ASP A 126 -1.53 -25.78 0.30
CA ASP A 126 -1.08 -26.60 -0.84
C ASP A 126 0.28 -27.27 -0.57
N TYR A 127 1.01 -26.74 0.39
CA TYR A 127 2.31 -27.25 0.82
C TYR A 127 2.28 -27.84 2.23
N SER A 128 1.10 -28.08 2.81
CA SER A 128 0.91 -28.53 4.19
C SER A 128 1.74 -29.76 4.55
N ALA A 129 1.83 -30.78 3.69
CA ALA A 129 2.66 -31.97 3.93
C ALA A 129 4.16 -31.63 4.04
N ASN A 130 4.64 -30.71 3.22
CA ASN A 130 6.02 -30.22 3.28
C ASN A 130 6.24 -29.36 4.53
N LEU A 131 5.30 -28.49 4.89
CA LEU A 131 5.41 -27.59 6.05
C LEU A 131 5.32 -28.33 7.39
N ILE A 132 4.43 -29.34 7.50
CA ILE A 132 4.27 -30.20 8.69
C ILE A 132 5.55 -30.97 8.99
N LYS A 133 6.26 -31.45 7.97
CA LYS A 133 7.53 -32.18 8.12
C LYS A 133 8.61 -31.35 8.84
N TYR A 134 8.49 -30.02 8.80
CA TYR A 134 9.43 -29.08 9.40
C TYR A 134 8.82 -28.27 10.55
N ALA A 135 7.74 -28.77 11.17
CA ALA A 135 7.06 -28.16 12.30
C ALA A 135 6.49 -26.75 12.05
N ILE A 136 6.35 -26.32 10.79
CA ILE A 136 5.52 -25.16 10.45
C ILE A 136 4.07 -25.63 10.53
N ASN A 137 3.49 -25.44 11.72
CA ASN A 137 2.19 -25.99 12.07
C ASN A 137 1.07 -25.22 11.34
N ALA A 138 0.00 -25.93 10.97
CA ALA A 138 -1.24 -25.33 10.50
C ALA A 138 -1.78 -24.25 11.47
N ALA A 139 -1.47 -24.37 12.77
CA ALA A 139 -1.75 -23.34 13.78
C ALA A 139 -1.05 -22.00 13.48
N THR A 140 0.21 -22.01 13.05
CA THR A 140 0.98 -20.81 12.67
C THR A 140 0.38 -20.14 11.45
N VAL A 141 0.04 -20.92 10.42
CA VAL A 141 -0.60 -20.39 9.19
C VAL A 141 -1.99 -19.80 9.51
N LYS A 142 -2.75 -20.45 10.40
CA LYS A 142 -4.04 -19.93 10.86
C LYS A 142 -3.89 -18.64 11.68
N HIS A 143 -2.88 -18.56 12.52
CA HIS A 143 -2.57 -17.35 13.28
C HIS A 143 -2.17 -16.20 12.36
N LEU A 144 -1.34 -16.48 11.35
CA LEU A 144 -0.94 -15.53 10.31
C LEU A 144 -2.16 -14.94 9.58
N SER A 145 -3.11 -15.79 9.17
CA SER A 145 -4.36 -15.34 8.55
C SER A 145 -5.14 -14.39 9.46
N TYR A 146 -5.23 -14.70 10.75
CA TYR A 146 -5.90 -13.86 11.73
C TYR A 146 -5.19 -12.50 11.92
N LEU A 147 -3.86 -12.48 12.01
CA LEU A 147 -3.09 -11.24 12.08
C LEU A 147 -3.29 -10.38 10.83
N CYS A 148 -3.37 -10.99 9.65
CA CYS A 148 -3.70 -10.29 8.41
C CYS A 148 -5.10 -9.66 8.45
N ASP A 149 -6.12 -10.41 8.90
CA ASP A 149 -7.48 -9.90 9.04
C ASP A 149 -7.56 -8.72 10.01
N GLN A 150 -6.85 -8.81 11.15
CA GLN A 150 -6.82 -7.73 12.13
C GLN A 150 -6.07 -6.51 11.61
N LEU A 151 -4.90 -6.72 10.99
CA LEU A 151 -4.13 -5.61 10.44
C LEU A 151 -4.89 -4.91 9.32
N GLU A 152 -5.60 -5.64 8.47
CA GLU A 152 -6.45 -5.06 7.43
C GLU A 152 -7.56 -4.17 8.00
N LYS A 153 -8.21 -4.62 9.08
CA LYS A 153 -9.22 -3.82 9.80
C LYS A 153 -8.60 -2.56 10.41
N GLU A 154 -7.45 -2.69 11.06
CA GLU A 154 -6.75 -1.57 11.71
C GLU A 154 -6.15 -0.57 10.72
N LEU A 155 -5.77 -1.02 9.52
CA LEU A 155 -5.36 -0.13 8.43
C LEU A 155 -6.54 0.57 7.74
N GLY A 156 -7.78 0.30 8.18
CA GLY A 156 -8.99 0.96 7.74
C GLY A 156 -9.59 0.41 6.44
N GLY A 157 -9.21 -0.79 6.00
CA GLY A 157 -9.48 -1.19 4.62
C GLY A 157 -8.72 -0.29 3.61
N ALA A 158 -9.15 -0.26 2.35
CA ALA A 158 -8.41 0.21 1.17
C ALA A 158 -7.30 1.29 1.40
N ASP A 159 -6.13 1.04 0.81
CA ASP A 159 -5.00 1.96 0.79
C ASP A 159 -5.40 3.38 0.39
N PRO A 160 -5.24 4.44 1.22
CA PRO A 160 -5.59 5.78 0.82
C PRO A 160 -4.80 6.21 -0.44
N GLY A 161 -3.61 5.67 -0.69
CA GLY A 161 -2.93 5.84 -1.98
C GLY A 161 -3.68 5.23 -3.17
N SER A 162 -4.21 4.02 -3.02
CA SER A 162 -4.95 3.28 -4.05
C SER A 162 -6.40 3.74 -4.18
N ALA A 163 -7.03 4.12 -3.07
CA ALA A 163 -8.35 4.76 -3.04
C ALA A 163 -8.29 6.13 -3.74
N ALA A 164 -7.24 6.93 -3.47
CA ALA A 164 -7.00 8.16 -4.21
C ALA A 164 -6.83 7.86 -5.70
N LYS A 165 -6.02 6.87 -6.10
CA LYS A 165 -5.84 6.50 -7.51
C LYS A 165 -7.14 6.05 -8.18
N ALA A 166 -7.93 5.21 -7.52
CA ALA A 166 -9.20 4.72 -8.04
C ALA A 166 -10.22 5.86 -8.20
N ALA A 167 -10.25 6.79 -7.25
CA ALA A 167 -11.09 7.99 -7.34
C ALA A 167 -10.60 8.93 -8.45
N GLU A 168 -9.29 9.16 -8.58
CA GLU A 168 -8.69 9.93 -9.68
C GLU A 168 -9.05 9.37 -11.05
N GLU A 169 -8.98 8.04 -11.23
CA GLU A 169 -9.33 7.37 -12.50
C GLU A 169 -10.81 7.56 -12.86
N GLN A 170 -11.70 7.43 -11.88
CA GLN A 170 -13.13 7.67 -12.08
C GLN A 170 -13.43 9.12 -12.44
N ILE A 171 -12.78 10.08 -11.78
CA ILE A 171 -12.89 11.51 -12.09
C ILE A 171 -12.40 11.79 -13.52
N ARG A 172 -11.23 11.28 -13.91
CA ARG A 172 -10.70 11.45 -15.28
C ARG A 172 -11.61 10.82 -16.33
N ALA A 173 -12.15 9.63 -16.06
CA ALA A 173 -13.07 8.96 -16.97
C ALA A 173 -14.42 9.71 -17.10
N ALA A 174 -14.92 10.32 -16.02
CA ALA A 174 -16.08 11.20 -16.09
C ALA A 174 -15.77 12.50 -16.85
N ALA A 175 -14.60 13.12 -16.61
CA ALA A 175 -14.17 14.32 -17.33
C ALA A 175 -14.01 14.08 -18.83
N ALA A 176 -13.46 12.92 -19.23
CA ALA A 176 -13.36 12.52 -20.64
C ALA A 176 -14.72 12.47 -21.34
N ARG A 177 -15.78 12.07 -20.62
CA ARG A 177 -17.16 12.04 -21.12
C ARG A 177 -17.81 13.43 -21.08
N ALA A 178 -17.61 14.19 -20.01
CA ALA A 178 -18.22 15.50 -19.80
C ALA A 178 -17.67 16.58 -20.75
N PHE A 179 -16.39 16.47 -21.12
CA PHE A 179 -15.65 17.50 -21.84
C PHE A 179 -15.06 17.01 -23.16
N GLU A 180 -15.64 15.98 -23.77
CA GLU A 180 -15.21 15.50 -25.08
C GLU A 180 -15.21 16.65 -26.11
N GLY A 181 -14.07 16.87 -26.78
CA GLY A 181 -13.90 17.96 -27.75
C GLY A 181 -13.80 19.37 -27.14
N ARG A 182 -13.77 19.50 -25.81
CA ARG A 182 -13.71 20.78 -25.10
C ARG A 182 -12.32 21.04 -24.48
N PRO A 183 -11.84 22.29 -24.44
CA PRO A 183 -10.51 22.62 -23.89
C PRO A 183 -10.37 22.27 -22.39
N GLU A 184 -11.47 22.28 -21.64
CA GLU A 184 -11.55 21.95 -20.21
C GLU A 184 -11.03 20.53 -19.92
N LEU A 185 -11.14 19.61 -20.88
CA LEU A 185 -10.59 18.25 -20.77
C LEU A 185 -9.07 18.24 -20.57
N GLY A 186 -8.36 19.22 -21.14
CA GLY A 186 -6.91 19.36 -21.00
C GLY A 186 -6.47 19.50 -19.54
N ALA A 187 -7.26 20.21 -18.72
CA ALA A 187 -6.96 20.40 -17.30
C ALA A 187 -7.03 19.08 -16.51
N PHE A 188 -7.99 18.20 -16.83
CA PHE A 188 -8.16 16.88 -16.22
C PHE A 188 -7.18 15.82 -16.76
N GLN A 189 -6.74 15.97 -18.02
CA GLN A 189 -5.81 15.05 -18.67
C GLN A 189 -4.34 15.34 -18.40
N SER A 190 -4.01 16.48 -17.81
CA SER A 190 -2.65 16.87 -17.43
C SER A 190 -1.92 15.69 -16.78
N ARG A 191 -1.10 14.98 -17.58
CA ARG A 191 -0.19 13.90 -17.16
C ARG A 191 1.20 14.54 -16.91
N PRO A 192 2.10 13.86 -16.16
CA PRO A 192 3.21 14.45 -15.41
C PRO A 192 4.11 15.43 -16.17
#